data_AF-F7Y6H3-F1
#
_entry.id   AF-F7Y6H3-F1
#
_cell.length_a   1.000
_cell.length_b   1.000
_cell.length_c   1.000
_cell.angle_alpha   90.00
_cell.angle_beta   90.00
_cell.angle_gamma   90.00
#
_symmetry.space_group_name_H-M   'P 1'
#
loop_
_entity.id
_entity.type
_entity.pdbx_description
1 polymer ?
#
loop_
_entity_poly.entity_id
_entity_poly.type
_entity_poly.pdbx_seq_one_letter_code
_entity_poly.pdbx_strand_id
1 'polypeptide(L)'
;MTTFRTEQELEVGIDLHRVIAEISGNAMLHGMLCGILDKCQHYVWTELLWLDEWKIARNEHAEIVEAICAGDAARAGTLARAHVRGSRDNVLRLLQAKSDYQSFLAKAS
;
A
#
# COMPACT_ATOMS: atom_id res chain seq x y z
N MET A 1 23.30 -1.84 5.64
CA MET A 1 23.14 -1.62 4.18
C MET A 1 21.77 -2.06 3.65
N THR A 2 20.91 -2.69 4.47
CA THR A 2 19.56 -3.16 4.12
C THR A 2 18.47 -2.09 4.27
N THR A 3 18.55 -1.22 5.29
CA THR A 3 17.52 -0.20 5.61
C THR A 3 17.26 0.79 4.46
N PHE A 4 18.32 1.36 3.88
CA PHE A 4 18.22 2.30 2.75
C PHE A 4 17.54 1.69 1.51
N ARG A 5 17.71 0.37 1.29
CA ARG A 5 17.06 -0.31 0.17
C ARG A 5 15.56 -0.41 0.43
N THR A 6 15.15 -0.80 1.63
CA THR A 6 13.74 -0.89 1.99
C THR A 6 13.03 0.46 1.91
N GLU A 7 13.65 1.54 2.35
CA GLU A 7 13.10 2.90 2.24
C GLU A 7 12.81 3.31 0.78
N GLN A 8 13.75 3.04 -0.13
CA GLN A 8 13.55 3.31 -1.57
C GLN A 8 12.43 2.47 -2.17
N GLU A 9 12.30 1.20 -1.79
CA GLU A 9 11.19 0.35 -2.27
C GLU A 9 9.83 0.87 -1.80
N LEU A 10 9.74 1.37 -0.57
CA LEU A 10 8.51 1.95 -0.03
C LEU A 10 8.13 3.25 -0.74
N GLU A 11 9.11 4.11 -1.02
CA GLU A 11 8.90 5.36 -1.76
C GLU A 11 8.44 5.07 -3.20
N VAL A 12 9.15 4.19 -3.90
CA VAL A 12 8.79 3.75 -5.26
C VAL A 12 7.38 3.13 -5.29
N GLY A 13 7.05 2.29 -4.31
CA GLY A 13 5.73 1.69 -4.23
C GLY A 13 4.60 2.72 -4.09
N ILE A 14 4.80 3.76 -3.28
CA ILE A 14 3.82 4.84 -3.13
C ILE A 14 3.72 5.68 -4.41
N ASP A 15 4.85 6.03 -5.03
CA ASP A 15 4.85 6.83 -6.25
C ASP A 15 4.23 6.12 -7.44
N LEU A 16 4.34 4.79 -7.51
CA LEU A 16 3.68 3.98 -8.53
C LEU A 16 2.16 4.20 -8.56
N HIS A 17 1.52 4.33 -7.40
CA HIS A 17 0.08 4.66 -7.35
C HIS A 17 -0.23 6.02 -7.98
N ARG A 18 0.61 7.03 -7.71
CA ARG A 18 0.45 8.39 -8.25
C ARG A 18 0.60 8.38 -9.77
N VAL A 19 1.66 7.73 -10.27
CA VAL A 19 1.92 7.60 -11.71
C VAL A 19 0.77 6.88 -12.42
N ILE A 20 0.27 5.77 -11.89
CA ILE A 20 -0.86 5.03 -12.51
C ILE A 20 -2.10 5.93 -12.63
N ALA A 21 -2.41 6.72 -11.59
CA ALA A 21 -3.55 7.62 -11.64
C ALA A 21 -3.33 8.81 -12.58
N GLU A 22 -2.11 9.34 -12.66
CA GLU A 22 -1.75 10.41 -13.59
C GLU A 22 -1.89 9.95 -15.05
N ILE A 23 -1.32 8.80 -15.42
CA ILE A 23 -1.36 8.29 -16.81
C ILE A 23 -2.77 7.85 -17.25
N SER A 24 -3.71 7.70 -16.31
CA SER A 24 -5.12 7.46 -16.64
C SER A 24 -5.79 8.66 -17.34
N GLY A 25 -5.18 9.85 -17.28
CA GLY A 25 -5.73 11.09 -17.81
C GLY A 25 -6.89 11.68 -16.99
N ASN A 26 -7.22 11.06 -15.85
CA ASN A 26 -8.30 11.52 -14.98
C ASN A 26 -7.75 12.37 -13.82
N ALA A 27 -7.73 13.69 -14.01
CA ALA A 27 -7.21 14.64 -13.01
C ALA A 27 -7.94 14.58 -11.66
N MET A 28 -9.25 14.32 -11.66
CA MET A 28 -10.02 14.16 -10.41
C MET A 28 -9.57 12.91 -9.65
N LEU A 29 -9.41 11.78 -10.35
CA LEU A 29 -8.92 10.53 -9.76
C LEU A 29 -7.51 10.71 -9.20
N HIS A 30 -6.61 11.32 -9.96
CA HIS A 30 -5.25 11.60 -9.52
C HIS A 30 -5.21 12.44 -8.24
N GLY A 31 -5.94 13.57 -8.21
CA GLY A 31 -6.00 14.43 -7.03
C GLY A 31 -6.59 13.72 -5.80
N MET A 32 -7.66 12.95 -5.99
CA MET A 32 -8.27 12.17 -4.91
C MET A 32 -7.31 11.11 -4.36
N LEU A 33 -6.61 10.39 -5.23
CA LEU A 33 -5.67 9.35 -4.81
C LEU A 33 -4.48 9.94 -4.05
N CYS A 34 -3.90 11.03 -4.54
CA CYS A 34 -2.82 11.73 -3.82
C CYS A 34 -3.26 12.16 -2.42
N GLY A 35 -4.44 12.77 -2.30
CA GLY A 35 -4.97 13.17 -0.99
C GLY A 35 -5.25 12.01 -0.02
N ILE A 36 -5.56 10.82 -0.53
CA ILE A 36 -5.69 9.60 0.28
C ILE A 36 -4.30 9.11 0.71
N LEU A 37 -3.36 9.00 -0.23
CA LEU A 37 -2.00 8.52 0.05
C LEU A 37 -1.31 9.39 1.09
N ASP A 38 -1.41 10.72 1.00
CA ASP A 38 -0.78 11.64 1.95
C ASP A 38 -1.31 11.43 3.39
N LYS A 39 -2.59 11.07 3.54
CA LYS A 39 -3.21 10.77 4.85
C LYS A 39 -2.91 9.37 5.35
N CYS A 40 -2.73 8.41 4.45
CA CYS A 40 -2.61 6.99 4.78
C CYS A 40 -1.16 6.47 4.77
N GLN A 41 -0.20 7.20 4.20
CA GLN A 41 1.17 6.71 3.98
C GLN A 41 1.84 6.18 5.25
N HIS A 42 1.60 6.84 6.40
CA HIS A 42 2.21 6.42 7.65
C HIS A 42 1.73 5.03 8.10
N TYR A 43 0.45 4.71 7.87
CA TYR A 43 -0.10 3.39 8.17
C TYR A 43 0.43 2.32 7.23
N VAL A 44 0.54 2.64 5.93
CA VAL A 44 1.07 1.72 4.91
C VAL A 44 2.56 1.44 5.16
N TRP A 45 3.36 2.44 5.50
CA TRP A 45 4.76 2.23 5.86
C TRP A 45 4.91 1.40 7.14
N THR A 46 4.10 1.67 8.15
CA THR A 46 4.09 0.86 9.39
C THR A 46 3.78 -0.60 9.07
N GLU A 47 2.82 -0.83 8.19
CA GLU A 47 2.43 -2.15 7.72
C GLU A 47 3.58 -2.90 7.04
N LEU A 48 4.15 -2.30 6.01
CA LEU A 48 5.20 -2.94 5.21
C LEU A 48 6.50 -3.16 5.99
N LEU A 49 6.80 -2.30 6.96
CA LEU A 49 7.98 -2.44 7.82
C LEU A 49 7.79 -3.48 8.92
N TRP A 50 6.61 -3.55 9.53
CA TRP A 50 6.37 -4.45 10.68
C TRP A 50 6.02 -5.87 10.26
N LEU A 51 5.45 -6.05 9.08
CA LEU A 51 5.09 -7.38 8.55
C LEU A 51 6.13 -7.94 7.57
N ASP A 52 7.15 -7.17 7.18
CA ASP A 52 8.14 -7.51 6.14
C ASP A 52 7.50 -7.86 4.76
N GLU A 53 6.34 -7.26 4.48
CA GLU A 53 5.50 -7.58 3.31
C GLU A 53 5.88 -6.79 2.04
N TRP A 54 6.95 -5.98 2.10
CA TRP A 54 7.38 -5.14 0.97
C TRP A 54 7.70 -5.96 -0.30
N LYS A 55 8.16 -7.21 -0.15
CA LYS A 55 8.40 -8.10 -1.30
C LYS A 55 7.10 -8.53 -1.98
N ILE A 56 6.05 -8.78 -1.19
CA ILE A 56 4.73 -9.13 -1.73
C ILE A 56 4.16 -7.92 -2.46
N ALA A 57 4.17 -6.75 -1.82
CA ALA A 57 3.71 -5.51 -2.44
C ALA A 57 4.45 -5.22 -3.77
N ARG A 58 5.77 -5.43 -3.82
CA ARG A 58 6.56 -5.27 -5.04
C ARG A 58 6.10 -6.21 -6.17
N ASN A 59 5.83 -7.47 -5.86
CA ASN A 59 5.36 -8.44 -6.85
C ASN A 59 3.96 -8.06 -7.36
N GLU A 60 3.06 -7.67 -6.45
CA GLU A 60 1.72 -7.18 -6.81
C GLU A 60 1.79 -5.94 -7.71
N HIS A 61 2.67 -4.98 -7.40
CA HIS A 61 2.91 -3.81 -8.23
C HIS A 61 3.42 -4.19 -9.63
N ALA A 62 4.36 -5.13 -9.72
CA ALA A 62 4.86 -5.62 -11.01
C ALA A 62 3.73 -6.24 -11.86
N GLU A 63 2.90 -7.10 -11.27
CA GLU A 63 1.76 -7.72 -11.98
C GLU A 63 0.74 -6.69 -12.47
N ILE A 64 0.48 -5.64 -11.69
CA ILE A 64 -0.41 -4.54 -12.09
C ILE A 64 0.18 -3.80 -13.30
N VAL A 65 1.47 -3.45 -13.26
CA VAL A 65 2.15 -2.75 -14.36
C VAL A 65 2.15 -3.61 -15.61
N GLU A 66 2.45 -4.91 -15.49
CA GLU A 66 2.40 -5.85 -16.61
C GLU A 66 1.01 -5.88 -17.27
N ALA A 67 -0.06 -5.95 -16.47
CA ALA A 67 -1.43 -5.92 -17.00
C ALA A 67 -1.76 -4.60 -17.71
N ILE A 68 -1.29 -3.46 -17.17
CA ILE A 68 -1.44 -2.15 -17.82
C ILE A 68 -0.68 -2.11 -19.15
N CYS A 69 0.58 -2.53 -19.17
CA CYS A 69 1.41 -2.56 -20.39
C CYS A 69 0.83 -3.50 -21.47
N ALA A 70 0.17 -4.58 -21.07
CA ALA A 70 -0.53 -5.48 -21.97
C ALA A 70 -1.88 -4.93 -22.49
N GLY A 71 -2.35 -3.78 -21.97
CA GLY A 71 -3.66 -3.22 -22.30
C GLY A 71 -4.84 -3.96 -21.68
N ASP A 72 -4.60 -4.87 -20.72
CA ASP A 72 -5.64 -5.65 -20.05
C ASP A 72 -6.21 -4.90 -18.85
N ALA A 73 -7.10 -3.94 -19.14
CA ALA A 73 -7.73 -3.10 -18.12
C ALA A 73 -8.54 -3.91 -17.09
N ALA A 74 -9.13 -5.04 -17.48
CA ALA A 74 -9.93 -5.87 -16.59
C ALA A 74 -9.04 -6.55 -15.54
N ARG A 75 -7.93 -7.16 -15.98
CA ARG A 75 -6.94 -7.76 -15.09
C ARG A 75 -6.28 -6.71 -14.21
N ALA A 76 -5.83 -5.58 -14.79
CA ALA A 76 -5.20 -4.50 -14.04
C ALA A 76 -6.11 -3.99 -12.92
N GLY A 77 -7.40 -3.77 -13.21
CA GLY A 77 -8.38 -3.34 -12.21
C GLY A 77 -8.59 -4.38 -11.10
N THR A 78 -8.60 -5.67 -11.44
CA THR A 78 -8.76 -6.75 -10.45
C THR A 78 -7.55 -6.84 -9.52
N LEU A 79 -6.34 -6.81 -10.07
CA LEU A 79 -5.09 -6.83 -9.32
C LEU A 79 -4.96 -5.60 -8.41
N ALA A 80 -5.20 -4.40 -8.93
CA ALA A 80 -5.14 -3.16 -8.15
C ALA A 80 -6.13 -3.17 -6.97
N ARG A 81 -7.35 -3.65 -7.18
CA ARG A 81 -8.34 -3.78 -6.10
C ARG A 81 -7.93 -4.82 -5.06
N ALA A 82 -7.33 -5.93 -5.48
CA ALA A 82 -6.84 -6.96 -4.56
C ALA A 82 -5.73 -6.40 -3.67
N HIS A 83 -4.72 -5.76 -4.27
CA HIS A 83 -3.60 -5.12 -3.58
C HIS A 83 -4.07 -4.11 -2.51
N VAL A 84 -4.95 -3.16 -2.89
CA VAL A 84 -5.44 -2.14 -1.93
C VAL A 84 -6.25 -2.76 -0.79
N ARG A 85 -7.04 -3.81 -1.05
CA ARG A 85 -7.77 -4.53 0.01
C ARG A 85 -6.83 -5.30 0.92
N GLY A 86 -5.79 -5.93 0.37
CA GLY A 86 -4.75 -6.61 1.14
C GLY A 86 -4.07 -5.67 2.13
N SER A 87 -3.55 -4.53 1.64
CA SER A 87 -2.91 -3.53 2.52
C SER A 87 -3.89 -2.98 3.56
N ARG A 88 -5.15 -2.69 3.19
CA ARG A 88 -6.19 -2.28 4.15
C ARG A 88 -6.36 -3.32 5.28
N ASP A 89 -6.48 -4.59 4.93
CA ASP A 89 -6.72 -5.65 5.92
C ASP A 89 -5.49 -5.86 6.83
N ASN A 90 -4.29 -5.69 6.29
CA ASN A 90 -3.05 -5.71 7.07
C ASN A 90 -2.95 -4.53 8.05
N VAL A 91 -3.28 -3.32 7.60
CA VAL A 91 -3.35 -2.13 8.46
C VAL A 91 -4.36 -2.33 9.59
N LEU A 92 -5.55 -2.84 9.28
CA LEU A 92 -6.57 -3.13 10.30
C LEU A 92 -6.08 -4.16 11.32
N ARG A 93 -5.38 -5.20 10.88
CA ARG A 93 -4.79 -6.21 11.77
C ARG A 93 -3.78 -5.59 12.74
N LEU A 94 -2.93 -4.67 12.26
CA LEU A 94 -1.96 -3.96 13.09
C LEU A 94 -2.62 -3.03 14.10
N LEU A 95 -3.63 -2.27 13.68
CA LEU A 95 -4.38 -1.39 14.58
C LEU A 95 -5.12 -2.19 15.67
N GLN A 96 -5.67 -3.34 15.31
CA GLN A 96 -6.30 -4.25 16.27
C GLN A 96 -5.28 -4.78 17.29
N ALA A 97 -4.14 -5.30 16.82
CA ALA A 97 -3.08 -5.79 17.70
C ALA A 97 -2.59 -4.71 18.68
N LYS A 98 -2.44 -3.46 18.21
CA LYS A 98 -2.10 -2.31 19.05
C LYS A 98 -3.17 -2.05 20.12
N SER A 99 -4.45 -2.07 19.74
CA SER A 99 -5.57 -1.86 20.67
C SER A 99 -5.63 -2.97 21.74
N ASP A 100 -5.42 -4.22 21.34
CA ASP A 100 -5.46 -5.37 22.24
C ASP A 100 -4.31 -5.29 23.26
N TYR A 101 -3.11 -4.94 22.81
CA TYR A 101 -1.95 -4.74 23.67
C TYR A 101 -2.18 -3.62 24.70
N GLN A 102 -2.72 -2.47 24.27
CA GLN A 102 -3.05 -1.37 25.17
C GLN A 102 -4.10 -1.77 26.22
N SER A 103 -5.12 -2.52 25.80
CA SER A 103 -6.17 -3.03 26.68
C SER A 103 -5.63 -4.04 27.69
N PHE A 104 -4.67 -4.87 27.31
CA PHE A 104 -3.99 -5.79 28.21
C PHE A 104 -3.20 -5.03 29.29
N LEU A 105 -2.37 -4.05 28.90
CA LEU A 105 -1.57 -3.27 29.84
C LEU A 105 -2.44 -2.53 30.87
N ALA A 106 -3.56 -1.94 30.44
CA ALA A 106 -4.49 -1.23 31.32
C ALA A 106 -5.19 -2.16 32.33
N LYS A 107 -5.32 -3.46 32.04
CA LYS A 107 -5.89 -4.46 32.97
C LYS A 107 -4.84 -5.02 33.94
N ALA A 108 -3.57 -4.89 33.61
CA ALA A 108 -2.45 -5.39 34.41
C ALA A 108 -1.89 -4.35 35.40
N SER A 109 -2.28 -3.08 35.27
CA SER A 109 -2.02 -1.98 36.20
C SER A 109 -3.11 -1.84 37.25
#